data_AF-A0AAU5VJX5-F1
#
_entry.id   AF-A0AAU5VJX5-F1
#
_cell.length_a   1.000
_cell.length_b   1.000
_cell.length_c   1.000
_cell.angle_alpha   90.00
_cell.angle_beta   90.00
_cell.angle_gamma   90.00
#
_symmetry.space_group_name_H-M   'P 1'
#
loop_
_entity.id
_entity.type
_entity.pdbx_description
1 polymer ?
#
loop_
_entity_poly.entity_id
_entity_poly.type
_entity_poly.pdbx_seq_one_letter_code
_entity_poly.pdbx_strand_id
1 'polypeptide(L)' 'MMIKSVQHTAPAADPAGLGVALAVARELHPPVRRAPELAPAVSRPAQRRTSGRRRTVRS' A
#
# COMPACT_ATOMS: atom_id res chain seq x y z
N MET A 1 10.74 13.66 -30.22
CA MET A 1 10.02 14.48 -29.21
C MET A 1 10.50 14.05 -27.84
N MET A 2 10.89 14.98 -26.96
CA MET A 2 11.48 14.69 -25.65
C MET A 2 10.44 14.88 -24.56
N ILE A 3 10.10 13.81 -23.83
CA ILE A 3 9.21 13.87 -22.66
C ILE A 3 10.00 14.37 -21.44
N LYS A 4 9.52 15.45 -20.81
CA LYS A 4 10.15 16.04 -19.61
C LYS A 4 9.49 15.46 -18.38
N SER A 5 10.30 14.95 -17.45
CA SER A 5 9.84 14.61 -16.10
C SER A 5 9.68 15.91 -15.31
N VAL A 6 8.50 16.11 -14.71
CA VAL A 6 8.18 17.25 -13.86
C VAL A 6 7.88 16.71 -12.47
N GLN A 7 8.63 17.20 -11.47
CA GLN A 7 8.38 16.85 -10.08
C GLN A 7 7.30 17.77 -9.51
N HIS A 8 6.24 17.18 -8.98
CA HIS A 8 5.19 17.90 -8.28
C HIS A 8 5.42 17.80 -6.78
N THR A 9 5.88 18.89 -6.18
CA THR A 9 5.87 19.03 -4.72
C THR A 9 4.45 19.39 -4.29
N ALA A 10 3.69 18.40 -3.83
CA ALA A 10 2.45 18.67 -3.12
C ALA A 10 2.77 19.11 -1.67
N PRO A 11 2.01 20.02 -1.08
CA PRO A 11 2.13 20.33 0.34
C PRO A 11 1.97 19.04 1.16
N ALA A 12 2.75 18.90 2.23
CA ALA A 12 2.65 17.75 3.11
C ALA A 12 1.20 17.62 3.61
N ALA A 13 0.53 16.54 3.21
CA ALA A 13 -0.77 16.21 3.77
C ALA A 13 -0.55 15.90 5.25
N ASP A 14 -1.25 16.62 6.12
CA ASP A 14 -1.25 16.32 7.55
C ASP A 14 -1.72 14.86 7.73
N PRO A 15 -0.89 13.97 8.30
CA PRO A 15 -1.24 12.56 8.44
C PRO A 15 -2.45 12.35 9.35
N ALA A 16 -2.70 13.26 10.31
CA ALA A 16 -3.90 13.20 11.15
C ALA A 16 -5.16 13.55 10.32
N GLY A 17 -5.11 14.64 9.56
CA GLY A 17 -6.17 15.02 8.61
C GLY A 17 -6.45 13.95 7.55
N LEU A 18 -5.42 13.24 7.06
CA LEU A 18 -5.60 12.14 6.12
C LEU A 18 -6.41 10.98 6.74
N GLY A 19 -6.14 10.64 8.00
CA GLY A 19 -6.88 9.61 8.71
C GLY A 19 -8.37 9.93 8.82
N VAL A 20 -8.69 11.18 9.16
CA VAL A 20 -10.09 11.65 9.26
C VAL A 20 -10.77 11.65 7.90
N ALA A 21 -10.11 12.17 6.86
CA ALA A 21 -10.67 12.17 5.51
C ALA A 21 -10.98 10.76 5.00
N LEU A 22 -10.11 9.78 5.29
CA LEU A 22 -10.34 8.38 4.94
C LEU A 22 -11.49 7.74 5.72
N ALA A 23 -11.68 8.10 6.99
CA ALA A 23 -12.82 7.63 7.78
C ALA A 23 -14.14 8.14 7.20
N VAL A 24 -14.24 9.46 6.96
CA VAL A 24 -15.42 10.08 6.33
C VAL A 24 -15.69 9.50 4.95
N ALA A 25 -14.65 9.31 4.14
CA ALA A 25 -14.80 8.71 2.81
C ALA A 25 -15.37 7.29 2.88
N ARG A 26 -15.03 6.48 3.89
CA ARG A 26 -15.59 5.12 4.06
C ARG A 26 -17.04 5.14 4.51
N GLU A 27 -17.44 6.13 5.29
CA GLU A 27 -18.83 6.32 5.70
C GLU A 27 -19.69 6.74 4.52
N LEU A 28 -19.20 7.69 3.70
CA LEU A 28 -19.91 8.18 2.50
C LEU A 28 -19.86 7.19 1.33
N HIS A 29 -18.78 6.45 1.20
CA HIS A 29 -18.52 5.52 0.10
C HIS A 29 -18.22 4.12 0.66
N PRO A 30 -19.27 3.33 0.98
CA PRO A 30 -19.06 1.96 1.40
C PRO A 30 -18.29 1.21 0.30
N PRO A 31 -17.31 0.37 0.68
CA PRO A 31 -16.49 -0.33 -0.29
C PRO A 31 -17.34 -1.28 -1.13
N VAL A 32 -17.51 -0.92 -2.40
CA VAL A 32 -18.20 -1.77 -3.37
C VAL A 32 -17.25 -2.91 -3.76
N ARG A 33 -17.70 -4.16 -3.59
CA ARG A 33 -16.95 -5.33 -4.06
C ARG A 33 -16.95 -5.27 -5.59
N ARG A 34 -15.76 -5.29 -6.19
CA ARG A 34 -15.66 -5.49 -7.65
C ARG A 34 -16.17 -6.89 -7.96
N ALA A 35 -16.89 -7.00 -9.08
CA ALA A 35 -17.42 -8.26 -9.54
C ALA A 35 -16.26 -9.25 -9.87
N PRO A 36 -16.48 -10.57 -9.76
CA PRO A 36 -15.42 -11.59 -9.88
C PRO A 36 -14.57 -11.50 -11.15
N GLU A 37 -15.16 -11.01 -12.24
CA GLU A 37 -14.53 -10.81 -13.53
C GLU A 37 -13.46 -9.69 -13.56
N LEU A 38 -13.44 -8.81 -12.55
CA LEU A 38 -12.52 -7.68 -12.42
C LEU A 38 -11.45 -7.88 -11.34
N ALA A 39 -11.31 -9.08 -10.81
CA ALA A 39 -10.24 -9.38 -9.86
C ALA A 39 -8.88 -9.19 -10.57
N PRO A 40 -8.05 -8.19 -10.18
CA PRO A 40 -6.68 -8.17 -10.64
C PRO A 40 -6.02 -9.47 -10.16
N ALA A 41 -5.32 -10.16 -11.05
CA ALA A 41 -4.48 -11.28 -10.67
C ALA A 41 -3.56 -10.79 -9.55
N VAL A 42 -3.83 -11.22 -8.32
CA VAL A 42 -3.05 -10.81 -7.15
C VAL A 42 -1.67 -11.44 -7.34
N SER A 43 -0.75 -10.70 -7.99
CA SER A 43 0.67 -11.00 -7.90
C SER A 43 1.08 -10.65 -6.48
N ARG A 44 0.80 -11.57 -5.56
CA ARG A 44 1.27 -11.47 -4.18
C ARG A 44 2.78 -11.68 -4.28
N PRO A 45 3.63 -10.68 -3.99
CA PRO A 45 5.05 -10.94 -3.91
C PRO A 45 5.24 -12.03 -2.85
N ALA A 46 5.90 -13.12 -3.25
CA ALA A 46 6.21 -14.20 -2.32
C ALA A 46 7.01 -13.59 -1.16
N GLN A 47 6.38 -13.48 0.01
CA GLN A 47 7.09 -13.16 1.25
C GLN A 47 8.10 -14.29 1.45
N ARG A 48 9.36 -14.02 1.10
CA ARG A 48 10.50 -14.86 1.45
C ARG A 48 10.57 -14.90 2.97
N ARG A 49 9.89 -15.88 3.59
CA ARG A 49 10.16 -16.26 4.97
C ARG A 49 11.57 -16.83 4.98
N THR A 50 12.55 -16.02 5.34
CA THR A 50 13.87 -16.50 5.72
C THR A 50 13.72 -17.26 7.03
N SER A 51 13.38 -18.54 6.91
CA SER A 51 13.39 -19.45 8.06
C SER A 51 14.84 -19.77 8.42
N GLY A 52 15.25 -19.26 9.57
CA GLY A 52 16.15 -19.95 10.50
C GLY A 52 17.62 -20.12 10.12
N ARG A 53 18.48 -19.30 10.75
CA ARG A 53 19.70 -19.85 11.36
C ARG A 53 20.10 -19.04 12.60
N ARG A 54 19.47 -19.34 13.74
CA ARG A 54 19.94 -18.89 15.05
C ARG A 54 21.19 -19.71 15.37
N ARG A 55 22.39 -19.13 15.17
CA ARG A 55 23.63 -19.73 15.68
C ARG A 55 23.63 -19.59 17.19
N THR A 56 23.52 -20.70 17.92
CA THR A 56 23.89 -20.74 19.33
C THR A 56 25.40 -20.95 19.39
N VAL A 57 26.12 -19.98 19.96
CA VAL A 57 27.52 -20.14 20.36
C VAL A 57 27.48 -20.88 21.69
N ARG A 58 27.99 -22.11 21.75
CA ARG A 58 28.26 -22.77 23.02
C ARG A 58 29.59 -22.23 23.56
N SER A 59 29.56 -21.89 24.84
CA SER A 59 30.63 -21.43 25.74
C SER A 59 31.90 -22.26 25.63
#